data_AF-A0A2H9TZS3-F1
#
_entry.id   AF-A0A2H9TZS3-F1
#
_cell.length_a   1.000
_cell.length_b   1.000
_cell.length_c   1.000
_cell.angle_alpha   90.00
_cell.angle_beta   90.00
_cell.angle_gamma   90.00
#
_symmetry.space_group_name_H-M   'P 1'
#
loop_
_entity.id
_entity.type
_entity.pdbx_description
1 polymer ?
#
loop_
_entity_poly.entity_id
_entity_poly.type
_entity_poly.pdbx_seq_one_letter_code
_entity_poly.pdbx_strand_id
1 'polypeptide(L)' 'ETGNSLRTRLTGHLSNIRRGVQNRPVSRHFQEHGSYSLKILGLETNINWTNKQRKRAERRWIETLQTYSPYGLNEA' A
#
# COMPACT_ATOMS: atom_id res chain seq x y z
N GLU A 1 9.47 -1.49 -8.76
CA GLU A 1 8.49 -2.36 -8.08
C GLU A 1 8.49 -3.72 -8.72
N THR A 2 9.03 -4.66 -7.98
CA THR A 2 9.28 -6.05 -8.36
C THR A 2 8.00 -6.87 -8.26
N GLY A 3 7.94 -8.01 -8.94
CA GLY A 3 6.85 -9.00 -8.87
C GLY A 3 6.73 -9.69 -7.51
N ASN A 4 6.89 -8.92 -6.44
CA ASN A 4 6.86 -9.37 -5.06
C ASN A 4 5.44 -9.80 -4.70
N SER A 5 5.35 -10.96 -4.05
CA SER A 5 4.10 -11.44 -3.46
C SER A 5 3.47 -10.40 -2.52
N LEU A 6 2.15 -10.49 -2.31
CA LEU A 6 1.44 -9.69 -1.33
C LEU A 6 2.09 -9.76 0.05
N ARG A 7 2.58 -10.96 0.44
CA ARG A 7 3.32 -11.19 1.68
C ARG A 7 4.60 -10.36 1.76
N THR A 8 5.39 -10.31 0.70
CA THR A 8 6.64 -9.53 0.66
C THR A 8 6.35 -8.03 0.74
N ARG A 9 5.32 -7.54 0.02
CA ARG A 9 4.89 -6.13 0.14
C ARG A 9 4.45 -5.81 1.56
N LEU A 10 3.64 -6.68 2.17
CA LEU A 10 3.18 -6.54 3.55
C LEU A 10 4.34 -6.46 4.54
N THR A 11 5.30 -7.39 4.47
CA THR A 11 6.48 -7.37 5.33
C THR A 11 7.25 -6.05 5.19
N GLY A 12 7.37 -5.53 3.98
CA GLY A 12 7.96 -4.22 3.73
C GLY A 12 7.21 -3.08 4.43
N HIS A 13 5.88 -3.05 4.33
CA HIS A 13 5.06 -2.07 5.03
C HIS A 13 5.19 -2.17 6.54
N LEU A 14 5.09 -3.37 7.11
CA LEU A 14 5.25 -3.59 8.55
C LEU A 14 6.63 -3.17 9.05
N SER A 15 7.68 -3.45 8.28
CA SER A 15 9.04 -2.99 8.60
C SER A 15 9.11 -1.46 8.61
N ASN A 16 8.50 -0.78 7.65
CA ASN A 16 8.50 0.69 7.59
C ASN A 16 7.71 1.33 8.72
N ILE A 17 6.55 0.75 9.08
CA ILE A 17 5.73 1.16 10.22
C ILE A 17 6.55 1.03 11.51
N ARG A 18 7.16 -0.14 11.75
CA ARG A 18 7.98 -0.41 12.94
C ARG A 18 9.19 0.51 13.06
N ARG A 19 9.83 0.84 11.93
CA ARG A 19 11.01 1.72 11.89
C ARG A 19 10.68 3.19 12.06
N GLY A 20 9.41 3.56 12.13
CA GLY A 20 9.06 4.95 12.43
C GLY A 20 9.21 5.88 11.22
N VAL A 21 9.14 5.41 9.97
CA VAL A 21 9.35 6.28 8.78
C VAL A 21 8.17 7.25 8.63
N GLN A 22 8.22 8.39 9.32
CA GLN A 22 7.11 9.35 9.46
C GLN A 22 6.72 10.08 8.16
N ASN A 23 7.55 9.98 7.12
CA ASN A 23 7.31 10.66 5.85
C ASN A 23 6.21 10.01 5.00
N ARG A 24 5.61 8.88 5.43
CA ARG A 24 4.54 8.22 4.69
C ARG A 24 3.22 8.25 5.48
N PRO A 25 2.08 8.60 4.87
CA PRO A 25 0.77 8.61 5.52
C PRO A 25 0.42 7.27 6.19
N VAL A 26 0.70 6.15 5.51
CA VAL A 26 0.53 4.79 6.06
C VAL A 26 1.32 4.56 7.34
N SER A 27 2.58 5.02 7.41
CA SER A 27 3.42 4.84 8.58
C SER A 27 2.91 5.66 9.76
N ARG A 28 2.50 6.91 9.51
CA ARG A 28 1.94 7.80 10.53
C ARG A 28 0.70 7.20 11.16
N HIS A 29 -0.25 6.77 10.34
CA HIS A 29 -1.51 6.17 10.80
C HIS A 29 -1.29 4.95 11.71
N PHE A 30 -0.44 4.01 11.29
CA PHE A 30 -0.20 2.80 12.09
C PHE A 30 0.76 2.98 13.26
N GLN A 31 1.49 4.11 13.35
CA GLN A 31 2.18 4.49 14.59
C GLN A 31 1.17 4.96 15.65
N GLU A 32 0.17 5.74 15.24
CA GLU A 32 -0.85 6.26 16.14
C GLU A 32 -1.83 5.17 16.60
N HIS A 33 -2.23 4.27 15.71
CA HIS A 33 -3.30 3.28 15.99
C HIS A 33 -2.78 1.86 16.22
N GLY A 34 -1.51 1.61 15.94
CA GLY A 34 -0.87 0.30 16.07
C GLY A 34 -1.17 -0.65 14.91
N SER A 35 -0.18 -1.47 14.55
CA SER A 35 -0.27 -2.39 13.41
C SER A 35 -1.28 -3.54 13.55
N TYR A 36 -1.81 -3.79 14.74
CA TYR A 36 -2.83 -4.83 14.98
C TYR A 36 -4.17 -4.51 14.31
N SER A 37 -4.40 -3.23 13.97
CA SER A 37 -5.59 -2.77 13.25
C SER A 37 -5.52 -3.01 11.72
N LEU A 38 -4.37 -3.45 11.20
CA LEU A 38 -4.14 -3.62 9.77
C LEU A 38 -4.91 -4.83 9.21
N LYS A 39 -5.77 -4.57 8.22
CA LYS A 39 -6.43 -5.59 7.40
C LYS A 39 -6.01 -5.43 5.95
N ILE A 40 -5.83 -6.55 5.25
CA ILE A 40 -5.37 -6.57 3.86
C ILE A 40 -6.24 -7.49 3.04
N LEU A 41 -6.59 -7.00 1.86
CA LEU A 41 -7.36 -7.73 0.86
C LEU A 41 -6.71 -7.50 -0.51
N GLY A 42 -6.65 -8.53 -1.33
CA GLY A 42 -6.26 -8.39 -2.73
C GLY A 42 -7.41 -7.79 -3.54
N LEU A 43 -7.14 -6.72 -4.30
CA LEU A 43 -8.13 -6.09 -5.18
C LEU A 43 -8.17 -6.76 -6.57
N GLU A 44 -7.00 -7.00 -7.15
CA GLU A 44 -6.88 -7.53 -8.49
C GLU A 44 -5.53 -8.23 -8.67
N THR A 45 -5.51 -9.32 -9.44
CA THR A 45 -4.28 -10.03 -9.79
C THR A 45 -4.31 -10.47 -11.25
N ASN A 46 -3.18 -10.31 -11.93
CA ASN A 46 -2.98 -10.83 -13.28
C ASN A 46 -1.50 -11.14 -13.48
N ILE A 47 -1.19 -12.43 -13.67
CA ILE A 47 0.18 -12.93 -13.81
C ILE A 47 0.88 -12.45 -15.09
N ASN A 48 0.11 -12.05 -16.11
CA ASN A 48 0.64 -11.65 -17.41
C ASN A 48 0.87 -10.14 -17.52
N TRP A 49 0.62 -9.37 -16.45
CA TRP A 49 0.83 -7.93 -16.50
C TRP A 49 2.29 -7.54 -16.48
N THR A 50 2.65 -6.70 -17.44
CA THR A 50 3.86 -5.90 -17.38
C THR A 50 3.81 -4.92 -16.20
N ASN A 51 4.99 -4.43 -15.79
CA ASN A 51 5.09 -3.40 -14.76
C ASN A 51 4.26 -2.14 -15.08
N LYS A 52 4.14 -1.76 -16.36
CA LYS A 52 3.35 -0.60 -16.80
C LYS A 52 1.85 -0.84 -16.59
N GLN A 53 1.37 -2.03 -16.94
CA GLN A 53 -0.04 -2.41 -16.75
C GLN A 53 -0.39 -2.49 -15.26
N ARG A 54 0.46 -3.12 -14.45
CA ARG A 54 0.27 -3.20 -13.00
C ARG A 54 0.20 -1.80 -12.35
N LYS A 55 1.13 -0.90 -12.70
CA LYS A 55 1.11 0.49 -12.21
C LYS A 55 -0.14 1.26 -12.66
N ARG A 56 -0.60 1.04 -13.89
CA ARG A 56 -1.83 1.65 -14.41
C ARG A 56 -3.06 1.16 -13.63
N ALA A 57 -3.14 -0.14 -13.37
CA ALA A 57 -4.22 -0.72 -12.57
C ALA A 57 -4.19 -0.21 -11.12
N GLU A 58 -3.00 -0.16 -10.51
CA GLU A 58 -2.80 0.40 -9.16
C GLU A 58 -3.27 1.86 -9.09
N ARG A 59 -2.86 2.71 -10.04
CA ARG A 59 -3.35 4.09 -10.13
C ARG A 59 -4.87 4.18 -10.28
N ARG A 60 -5.46 3.36 -11.16
CA ARG A 60 -6.91 3.31 -11.35
C ARG A 60 -7.63 2.99 -10.05
N TRP A 61 -7.15 2.01 -9.28
CA TRP A 61 -7.75 1.65 -8.00
C TRP A 61 -7.59 2.75 -6.96
N ILE A 62 -6.42 3.42 -6.90
CA ILE A 62 -6.18 4.54 -6.00
C ILE A 62 -7.17 5.68 -6.26
N GLU A 63 -7.36 6.04 -7.53
CA GLU A 63 -8.29 7.09 -7.98
C GLU A 63 -9.75 6.69 -7.70
N THR A 64 -10.13 5.46 -8.05
CA THR A 64 -11.51 4.96 -7.90
C THR A 64 -11.91 4.86 -6.43
N LEU A 65 -11.00 4.39 -5.57
CA LEU A 65 -11.24 4.25 -4.12
C LEU A 65 -10.90 5.51 -3.33
N GLN A 66 -10.43 6.58 -3.98
CA GLN A 66 -10.05 7.86 -3.37
C GLN A 66 -9.11 7.70 -2.16
N THR A 67 -8.07 6.87 -2.32
CA THR A 67 -7.20 6.48 -1.20
C THR A 67 -6.02 7.42 -0.96
N TYR A 68 -6.04 8.63 -1.53
CA TYR A 68 -5.03 9.66 -1.29
C TYR A 68 -5.24 10.34 0.08
N SER A 69 -4.14 10.65 0.75
CA SER A 69 -4.15 11.49 1.95
C SER A 69 -4.81 12.85 1.65
N PRO A 70 -5.70 13.38 2.52
CA PRO A 70 -5.95 12.96 3.91
C PRO A 70 -7.01 11.87 4.09
N TYR A 71 -7.76 11.52 3.05
CA TYR A 71 -8.89 10.58 3.15
C TYR A 71 -8.47 9.11 3.03
N GLY A 72 -7.24 8.86 2.60
CA GLY A 72 -6.61 7.55 2.62
C GLY A 72 -5.11 7.61 2.95
N LEU A 73 -4.40 6.52 2.67
CA LEU A 73 -3.02 6.30 3.12
C LEU A 73 -1.97 6.37 2.00
N ASN A 74 -2.38 6.69 0.77
CA ASN A 74 -1.48 6.92 -0.37
C ASN A 74 -1.00 8.38 -0.42
N GLU A 75 0.23 8.58 -0.89
CA GLU A 75 0.82 9.90 -1.15
C GLU A 75 0.21 10.49 -2.43
N ALA A 76 -0.16 11.78 -2.38
CA ALA A 76 -0.69 12.53 -3.52
C ALA A 76 0.39 12.87 -4.54
#